data_AF-A0A4R2GTU0-F1
#
_entry.id   AF-A0A4R2GTU0-F1
#
_cell.length_a   1.000
_cell.length_b   1.000
_cell.length_c   1.000
_cell.angle_alpha   90.00
_cell.angle_beta   90.00
_cell.angle_gamma   90.00
#
_symmetry.space_group_name_H-M   'P 1'
#
loop_
_entity.id
_entity.type
_entity.pdbx_description
1 polymer ?
#
loop_
_entity_poly.entity_id
_entity_poly.type
_entity_poly.pdbx_seq_one_letter_code
_entity_poly.pdbx_strand_id
1 'polypeptide(L)'
;MTNSHQDPTAPESLRRFLSLPPGARLLGLDLGTKTIGLALSDVNLTVATSLETIQRKKFTPDAARILEVVSKFNVGGLVFGWPLNMDGSEGPRTQATAAFMRNLAKLTDIPMATWDERLSTAAVTRMLIDADASRARRGEVVDKLAASYILQGALDRLAQIGATSDPGAN
;
A
#
# COMPACT_ATOMS: atom_id res chain seq x y z
N MET A 1 -19.17 25.93 4.26
CA MET A 1 -18.11 26.38 5.17
C MET A 1 -17.03 25.32 5.14
N THR A 2 -15.99 25.51 4.33
CA THR A 2 -14.93 24.53 4.07
C THR A 2 -13.77 24.80 5.02
N ASN A 3 -13.61 23.98 6.06
CA ASN A 3 -12.43 24.08 6.91
C ASN A 3 -11.30 23.28 6.25
N SER A 4 -10.54 23.95 5.37
CA SER A 4 -9.28 23.47 4.83
C SER A 4 -8.15 23.79 5.81
N HIS A 5 -8.09 23.07 6.93
CA HIS A 5 -6.86 23.00 7.72
C HIS A 5 -5.92 22.01 7.03
N GLN A 6 -5.24 22.47 5.97
CA GLN A 6 -4.12 21.75 5.39
C GLN A 6 -2.83 22.39 5.90
N ASP A 7 -2.02 21.61 6.61
CA ASP A 7 -0.69 22.01 7.05
C ASP A 7 0.21 22.28 5.82
N PRO A 8 0.73 23.53 5.65
CA PRO A 8 1.54 23.92 4.50
C PRO A 8 2.96 23.32 4.50
N THR A 9 3.34 22.51 5.49
CA THR A 9 4.67 21.86 5.57
C THR A 9 4.67 20.38 5.14
N ALA A 10 3.50 19.74 5.06
CA ALA A 10 3.41 18.36 4.59
C ALA A 10 3.83 18.23 3.11
N PRO A 11 4.62 17.21 2.72
CA PRO A 11 4.95 16.92 1.32
C PRO A 11 3.69 16.82 0.46
N GLU A 12 3.74 17.29 -0.78
CA GLU A 12 2.59 17.33 -1.70
C GLU A 12 1.93 15.94 -1.87
N SER A 13 2.74 14.89 -1.93
CA SER A 13 2.26 13.50 -1.96
C SER A 13 1.37 13.17 -0.76
N LEU A 14 1.78 13.52 0.45
CA LEU A 14 1.00 13.28 1.67
C LEU A 14 -0.33 14.05 1.63
N ARG A 15 -0.33 15.30 1.17
CA ARG A 15 -1.57 16.08 1.02
C ARG A 15 -2.55 15.40 0.09
N ARG A 16 -2.09 14.93 -1.07
CA ARG A 16 -2.94 14.22 -2.04
C ARG A 16 -3.58 12.97 -1.45
N PHE A 17 -2.88 12.26 -0.56
CA PHE A 17 -3.43 11.10 0.16
C PHE A 17 -4.42 11.48 1.27
N LEU A 18 -4.24 12.62 1.93
CA LEU A 18 -5.16 13.11 2.96
C LEU A 18 -6.40 13.79 2.37
N SER A 19 -6.35 14.25 1.11
CA SER A 19 -7.43 14.96 0.43
C SER A 19 -8.06 14.15 -0.71
N LEU A 20 -8.17 12.83 -0.56
CA LEU A 20 -8.82 11.99 -1.56
C LEU A 20 -10.31 12.33 -1.67
N PRO A 21 -10.91 12.22 -2.87
CA PRO A 21 -12.34 12.40 -3.03
C PRO A 21 -13.14 11.46 -2.11
N PRO A 22 -14.29 11.89 -1.56
CA PRO A 22 -15.15 11.02 -0.77
C PRO A 22 -15.51 9.74 -1.53
N GLY A 23 -15.38 8.59 -0.86
CA GLY A 23 -15.65 7.28 -1.47
C GLY A 23 -14.55 6.75 -2.40
N ALA A 24 -13.44 7.47 -2.56
CA ALA A 24 -12.24 6.92 -3.19
C ALA A 24 -11.58 5.90 -2.26
N ARG A 25 -10.99 4.85 -2.86
CA ARG A 25 -10.27 3.81 -2.13
C ARG A 25 -8.76 3.92 -2.34
N LEU A 26 -7.98 3.26 -1.51
CA LEU A 26 -6.57 3.03 -1.73
C LEU A 26 -6.33 1.60 -2.22
N LEU A 27 -5.34 1.44 -3.10
CA LEU A 27 -4.87 0.14 -3.56
C LEU A 27 -3.45 -0.09 -3.05
N GLY A 28 -3.25 -1.18 -2.32
CA GLY A 28 -1.95 -1.67 -1.88
C GLY A 28 -1.35 -2.64 -2.88
N LEU A 29 -0.05 -2.53 -3.13
CA LEU A 29 0.70 -3.39 -4.05
C LEU A 29 1.94 -3.96 -3.38
N ASP A 30 2.08 -5.28 -3.42
CA ASP A 30 3.31 -6.00 -3.10
C ASP A 30 3.97 -6.50 -4.41
N LEU A 31 5.13 -5.94 -4.75
CA LEU A 31 5.85 -6.29 -5.98
C LEU A 31 6.84 -7.44 -5.73
N GLY A 32 6.30 -8.65 -5.68
CA GLY A 32 7.08 -9.89 -5.68
C GLY A 32 7.82 -10.12 -7.02
N THR A 33 8.76 -11.06 -7.06
CA THR A 33 9.54 -11.35 -8.29
C THR A 33 8.70 -12.00 -9.39
N LYS A 34 7.72 -12.83 -9.01
CA LYS A 34 6.84 -13.59 -9.92
C LYS A 34 5.40 -13.09 -9.93
N THR A 35 5.00 -12.37 -8.89
CA THR A 35 3.60 -11.98 -8.64
C THR A 35 3.52 -10.55 -8.17
N ILE A 36 2.35 -9.92 -8.36
CA ILE A 36 1.98 -8.67 -7.72
C ILE A 36 0.75 -8.96 -6.86
N GLY A 37 0.91 -8.89 -5.55
CA GLY A 37 -0.23 -8.95 -4.64
C GLY A 37 -0.96 -7.62 -4.63
N LEU A 38 -2.29 -7.65 -4.74
CA LEU A 38 -3.14 -6.46 -4.64
C LEU A 38 -4.04 -6.55 -3.41
N ALA A 39 -4.19 -5.44 -2.71
CA ALA A 39 -5.17 -5.25 -1.66
C ALA A 39 -5.92 -3.93 -1.85
N LEU A 40 -7.17 -3.86 -1.41
CA LEU A 40 -8.03 -2.70 -1.57
C LEU A 40 -8.52 -2.25 -0.19
N SER A 41 -8.58 -0.94 0.03
CA SER A 41 -9.22 -0.39 1.22
C SER A 41 -10.74 -0.39 1.09
N ASP A 42 -11.44 -0.33 2.22
CA ASP A 42 -12.82 0.13 2.23
C ASP A 42 -12.90 1.64 1.89
N VAL A 43 -14.13 2.14 1.70
CA VAL A 43 -14.37 3.56 1.34
C VAL A 43 -14.11 4.53 2.49
N ASN A 44 -14.08 4.03 3.73
CA ASN A 44 -13.76 4.84 4.90
C ASN A 44 -12.24 4.92 5.16
N LEU A 45 -11.43 4.21 4.37
CA LEU A 45 -9.98 4.15 4.52
C LEU A 45 -9.56 3.61 5.90
N THR A 46 -10.25 2.58 6.40
CA THR A 46 -10.01 1.98 7.71
C THR A 46 -9.54 0.53 7.63
N VAL A 47 -10.01 -0.23 6.64
CA VAL A 47 -9.72 -1.67 6.52
C VAL A 47 -9.15 -1.99 5.15
N ALA A 48 -8.03 -2.72 5.11
CA ALA A 48 -7.46 -3.31 3.90
C ALA A 48 -7.89 -4.77 3.74
N THR A 49 -8.21 -5.19 2.52
CA THR A 49 -8.57 -6.59 2.20
C THR A 49 -7.87 -7.04 0.93
N SER A 50 -7.39 -8.30 0.91
CA SER A 50 -6.74 -8.88 -0.27
C SER A 50 -7.73 -8.92 -1.43
N LEU A 51 -7.30 -8.45 -2.60
CA LEU A 51 -8.13 -8.35 -3.78
C LEU A 51 -7.83 -9.47 -4.78
N GLU A 52 -6.61 -9.47 -5.32
CA GLU A 52 -6.16 -10.48 -6.29
C GLU A 52 -4.64 -10.57 -6.32
N THR A 53 -4.12 -11.56 -7.04
CA THR A 53 -2.68 -11.70 -7.31
C THR A 53 -2.46 -11.76 -8.81
N ILE A 54 -1.72 -10.79 -9.35
CA ILE A 54 -1.34 -10.76 -10.76
C ILE A 54 -0.10 -11.63 -10.95
N GLN A 55 -0.11 -12.52 -11.94
CA GLN A 55 1.10 -13.22 -12.38
C GLN A 55 1.91 -12.27 -13.27
N ARG A 56 3.12 -11.92 -12.82
CA ARG A 56 3.97 -10.93 -13.51
C ARG A 56 4.41 -11.46 -14.86
N LYS A 57 4.33 -10.60 -15.87
CA LYS A 57 4.82 -10.89 -17.22
C LYS A 57 5.82 -9.81 -17.63
N LYS A 58 5.30 -8.69 -18.11
CA LYS A 58 6.06 -7.52 -18.56
C LYS A 58 5.38 -6.31 -17.97
N PHE A 59 6.12 -5.20 -17.88
CA PHE A 59 5.59 -3.96 -17.31
C PHE A 59 4.24 -3.55 -17.92
N THR A 60 4.12 -3.51 -19.25
CA THR A 60 2.90 -3.02 -19.93
C THR A 60 1.62 -3.79 -19.55
N PRO A 61 1.53 -5.13 -19.68
CA PRO A 61 0.32 -5.85 -19.26
C PRO A 61 0.09 -5.80 -17.74
N ASP A 62 1.15 -5.81 -16.94
CA ASP A 62 1.02 -5.72 -15.48
C ASP A 62 0.43 -4.35 -15.06
N ALA A 63 0.93 -3.26 -15.67
CA ALA A 63 0.44 -1.90 -15.46
C ALA A 63 -1.00 -1.72 -15.97
N ALA A 64 -1.33 -2.27 -17.14
CA ALA A 64 -2.70 -2.22 -17.68
C ALA A 64 -3.70 -2.84 -16.70
N ARG A 65 -3.36 -4.01 -16.14
CA ARG A 65 -4.22 -4.67 -15.15
C ARG A 65 -4.40 -3.85 -13.88
N ILE A 66 -3.34 -3.21 -13.38
CA ILE A 66 -3.42 -2.30 -12.23
C ILE A 66 -4.35 -1.12 -12.53
N LEU A 67 -4.23 -0.51 -13.72
CA LEU A 67 -5.05 0.64 -14.12
C LEU A 67 -6.54 0.26 -14.34
N GLU A 68 -6.82 -0.96 -14.80
CA GLU A 68 -8.19 -1.50 -14.84
C GLU A 68 -8.79 -1.60 -13.42
N VAL A 69 -8.04 -2.14 -12.47
CA VAL A 69 -8.46 -2.26 -11.06
C VAL A 69 -8.71 -0.87 -10.47
N VAL A 70 -7.80 0.06 -10.73
CA VAL A 70 -7.91 1.47 -10.31
C VAL A 70 -9.24 2.08 -10.77
N SER A 71 -9.57 1.94 -12.06
CA SER A 71 -10.80 2.47 -12.63
C SER A 71 -12.03 1.77 -12.04
N LYS A 72 -12.00 0.43 -11.99
CA LYS A 72 -13.10 -0.41 -11.50
C LYS A 72 -13.52 -0.09 -10.07
N PHE A 73 -12.56 0.20 -9.19
CA PHE A 73 -12.82 0.36 -7.75
C PHE A 73 -12.78 1.81 -7.26
N ASN A 74 -12.69 2.78 -8.18
CA ASN A 74 -12.55 4.21 -7.86
C ASN A 74 -11.37 4.45 -6.91
N VAL A 75 -10.19 3.96 -7.31
CA VAL A 75 -8.96 4.11 -6.52
C VAL A 75 -8.41 5.52 -6.68
N GLY A 76 -8.24 6.22 -5.55
CA GLY A 76 -7.68 7.57 -5.48
C GLY A 76 -6.19 7.63 -5.20
N GLY A 77 -5.57 6.52 -4.76
CA GLY A 77 -4.13 6.47 -4.45
C GLY A 77 -3.56 5.05 -4.41
N LEU A 78 -2.27 4.93 -4.70
CA LEU A 78 -1.54 3.66 -4.72
C LEU A 78 -0.48 3.61 -3.62
N VAL A 79 -0.48 2.54 -2.83
CA VAL A 79 0.53 2.28 -1.80
C VAL A 79 1.38 1.10 -2.21
N PHE A 80 2.67 1.32 -2.43
CA PHE A 80 3.62 0.26 -2.77
C PHE A 80 4.37 -0.18 -1.53
N GLY A 81 4.51 -1.49 -1.36
CA GLY A 81 5.47 -2.04 -0.42
C GLY A 81 6.90 -1.62 -0.77
N TRP A 82 7.66 -1.20 0.25
CA TRP A 82 9.06 -0.78 0.14
C TRP A 82 9.97 -1.81 0.82
N PRO A 83 10.58 -2.72 0.04
CA PRO A 83 11.28 -3.87 0.57
C PRO A 83 12.71 -3.51 0.98
N LEU A 84 12.85 -2.80 2.10
CA LEU A 84 14.15 -2.53 2.72
C LEU A 84 14.76 -3.82 3.28
N ASN A 85 16.09 -3.86 3.32
CA ASN A 85 16.81 -4.90 4.04
C ASN A 85 16.58 -4.76 5.56
N MET A 86 16.91 -5.79 6.33
CA MET A 86 16.69 -5.80 7.78
C MET A 86 17.43 -4.68 8.52
N ASP A 87 18.58 -4.25 8.00
CA ASP A 87 19.36 -3.11 8.50
C ASP A 87 18.81 -1.74 8.02
N GLY A 88 17.75 -1.72 7.22
CA GLY A 88 17.14 -0.53 6.63
C GLY A 88 17.79 -0.06 5.33
N SER A 89 18.81 -0.75 4.82
CA SER A 89 19.43 -0.40 3.54
C SER A 89 18.53 -0.77 2.35
N GLU A 90 18.71 -0.06 1.23
CA GLU A 90 18.02 -0.37 -0.02
C GLU A 90 18.76 -1.46 -0.80
N GLY A 91 18.00 -2.35 -1.44
CA GLY A 91 18.54 -3.43 -2.27
C GLY A 91 17.98 -3.46 -3.69
N PRO A 92 18.32 -4.48 -4.49
CA PRO A 92 17.81 -4.64 -5.85
C PRO A 92 16.27 -4.66 -5.95
N ARG A 93 15.59 -5.19 -4.93
CA ARG A 93 14.11 -5.19 -4.87
C ARG A 93 13.55 -3.77 -4.75
N THR A 94 14.16 -2.94 -3.88
CA THR A 94 13.80 -1.53 -3.72
C THR A 94 13.95 -0.76 -5.03
N GLN A 95 15.06 -0.96 -5.73
CA GLN A 95 15.31 -0.35 -7.03
C GLN A 95 14.30 -0.80 -8.09
N ALA A 96 13.92 -2.09 -8.09
CA ALA A 96 12.90 -2.62 -9.00
C ALA A 96 11.53 -2.00 -8.72
N THR A 97 11.13 -1.84 -7.46
CA THR A 97 9.90 -1.13 -7.07
C THR A 97 9.93 0.32 -7.53
N ALA A 98 11.03 1.03 -7.26
CA ALA A 98 11.22 2.41 -7.71
C ALA A 98 11.08 2.56 -9.23
N ALA A 99 11.71 1.65 -9.99
CA ALA A 99 11.62 1.65 -11.45
C ALA A 99 10.19 1.36 -11.95
N PHE A 100 9.48 0.44 -11.31
CA PHE A 100 8.08 0.15 -11.62
C PHE A 100 7.20 1.39 -11.39
N MET A 101 7.30 2.01 -10.21
CA MET A 101 6.55 3.22 -9.86
C MET A 101 6.85 4.37 -10.84
N ARG A 102 8.12 4.63 -11.16
CA ARG A 102 8.50 5.68 -12.13
C ARG A 102 7.91 5.45 -13.51
N ASN A 103 7.80 4.20 -13.96
CA ASN A 103 7.19 3.90 -15.25
C ASN A 103 5.67 3.97 -15.20
N LEU A 104 5.05 3.54 -14.09
CA LEU A 104 3.60 3.64 -13.90
C LEU A 104 3.13 5.09 -13.80
N ALA A 105 3.90 5.96 -13.15
CA ALA A 105 3.61 7.39 -13.05
C ALA A 105 3.57 8.12 -14.40
N LYS A 106 4.11 7.52 -15.48
CA LYS A 106 3.98 8.06 -16.84
C LYS A 106 2.63 7.74 -17.48
N LEU A 107 1.85 6.84 -16.89
CA LEU A 107 0.59 6.31 -17.42
C LEU A 107 -0.64 6.79 -16.62
N THR A 108 -0.43 7.41 -15.45
CA THR A 108 -1.51 7.86 -14.57
C THR A 108 -1.04 8.99 -13.66
N ASP A 109 -1.94 9.92 -13.35
CA ASP A 109 -1.69 11.01 -12.40
C ASP A 109 -2.01 10.63 -10.95
N ILE A 110 -2.44 9.39 -10.70
CA ILE A 110 -2.82 8.94 -9.36
C ILE A 110 -1.63 9.03 -8.41
N PRO A 111 -1.81 9.63 -7.21
CA PRO A 111 -0.73 9.75 -6.24
C PRO A 111 -0.26 8.37 -5.80
N MET A 112 1.07 8.22 -5.68
CA MET A 112 1.70 6.98 -5.26
C MET A 112 2.54 7.26 -4.02
N ALA A 113 2.47 6.36 -3.04
CA ALA A 113 3.26 6.38 -1.82
C ALA A 113 3.92 5.02 -1.61
N THR A 114 4.92 4.99 -0.73
CA THR A 114 5.61 3.76 -0.33
C THR A 114 5.37 3.49 1.14
N TRP A 115 5.36 2.21 1.53
CA TRP A 115 5.22 1.78 2.91
C TRP A 115 6.31 0.76 3.26
N ASP A 116 7.02 1.00 4.36
CA ASP A 116 8.07 0.10 4.84
C ASP A 116 7.49 -1.24 5.34
N GLU A 117 7.81 -2.32 4.63
CA GLU A 117 7.27 -3.67 4.85
C GLU A 117 7.81 -4.37 6.13
N ARG A 118 8.82 -3.82 6.81
CA ARG A 118 9.56 -4.54 7.86
C ARG A 118 8.72 -4.89 9.10
N LEU A 119 7.65 -4.16 9.38
CA LEU A 119 6.79 -4.40 10.56
C LEU A 119 5.72 -5.48 10.33
N SER A 120 5.25 -5.69 9.10
CA SER A 120 4.10 -6.55 8.84
C SER A 120 4.45 -8.05 8.85
N THR A 121 5.55 -8.45 8.21
CA THR A 121 5.94 -9.86 8.08
C THR A 121 6.26 -10.51 9.44
N ALA A 122 6.90 -9.76 10.34
CA ALA A 122 7.28 -10.26 11.67
C ALA A 122 6.06 -10.52 12.57
N ALA A 123 5.10 -9.58 12.60
CA ALA A 123 3.89 -9.69 13.43
C ALA A 123 3.01 -10.88 13.01
N VAL A 124 2.88 -11.11 11.70
CA VAL A 124 2.04 -12.19 11.15
C VAL A 124 2.72 -13.54 11.34
N THR A 125 4.03 -13.60 11.13
CA THR A 125 4.80 -14.82 11.41
C THR A 125 4.64 -15.21 12.88
N ARG A 126 4.58 -14.24 13.81
CA ARG A 126 4.32 -14.46 15.23
C ARG A 126 2.92 -15.04 15.46
N MET A 127 1.86 -14.42 14.93
CA MET A 127 0.49 -14.92 15.06
C MET A 127 0.31 -16.33 14.50
N LEU A 128 0.97 -16.65 13.38
CA LEU A 128 0.87 -17.99 12.79
C LEU A 128 1.72 -19.04 13.51
N ILE A 129 2.75 -18.63 14.26
CA ILE A 129 3.47 -19.52 15.19
C ILE A 129 2.54 -19.90 16.34
N ASP A 130 1.80 -18.92 16.88
CA ASP A 130 0.86 -19.15 17.98
C ASP A 130 -0.31 -20.06 17.56
N ALA A 131 -0.61 -20.14 16.26
CA ALA A 131 -1.61 -21.02 15.66
C ALA A 131 -1.05 -22.40 15.19
N ASP A 132 0.18 -22.77 15.59
CA ASP A 132 0.88 -24.02 15.26
C ASP A 132 0.95 -24.38 13.76
N ALA A 133 1.04 -23.37 12.89
CA ALA A 133 1.19 -23.59 11.46
C ALA A 133 2.63 -24.03 11.09
N SER A 134 2.75 -24.99 10.17
CA SER A 134 4.05 -25.42 9.63
C SER A 134 4.79 -24.25 8.96
N ARG A 135 6.14 -24.27 8.93
CA ARG A 135 6.95 -23.18 8.33
C ARG A 135 6.57 -22.91 6.87
N ALA A 136 6.34 -23.95 6.08
CA ALA A 136 5.92 -23.82 4.68
C ALA A 136 4.55 -23.15 4.56
N ARG A 137 3.58 -23.61 5.37
CA ARG A 137 2.24 -23.03 5.36
C ARG A 137 2.23 -21.57 5.81
N ARG A 138 3.10 -21.20 6.75
CA ARG A 138 3.30 -19.82 7.18
C ARG A 138 3.76 -18.91 6.05
N GLY A 139 4.78 -19.33 5.29
CA GLY A 139 5.26 -18.58 4.13
C GLY A 139 4.15 -18.32 3.12
N GLU A 140 3.37 -19.35 2.77
CA GLU A 140 2.24 -19.22 1.85
C GLU A 140 1.18 -18.23 2.33
N VAL A 141 0.88 -18.20 3.62
CA VAL A 141 -0.12 -17.29 4.19
C VAL A 141 0.41 -15.86 4.22
N VAL A 142 1.67 -15.67 4.62
CA VAL A 142 2.33 -14.36 4.60
C VAL A 142 2.32 -13.78 3.20
N ASP A 143 2.74 -14.57 2.19
CA ASP A 143 2.78 -14.12 0.79
C ASP A 143 1.39 -13.71 0.28
N LYS A 144 0.34 -14.45 0.64
CA LYS A 144 -1.05 -14.15 0.22
C LYS A 144 -1.63 -12.89 0.86
N LEU A 145 -1.09 -12.48 1.99
CA LEU A 145 -1.61 -11.36 2.79
C LEU A 145 -0.69 -10.14 2.76
N ALA A 146 0.51 -10.25 2.18
CA ALA A 146 1.53 -9.19 2.16
C ALA A 146 0.96 -7.82 1.73
N ALA A 147 0.25 -7.77 0.59
CA ALA A 147 -0.36 -6.54 0.08
C ALA A 147 -1.39 -5.94 1.04
N SER A 148 -2.17 -6.76 1.75
CA SER A 148 -3.15 -6.30 2.73
C SER A 148 -2.48 -5.68 3.93
N TYR A 149 -1.37 -6.25 4.40
CA TYR A 149 -0.65 -5.68 5.54
C TYR A 149 0.08 -4.39 5.19
N ILE A 150 0.67 -4.32 3.99
CA ILE A 150 1.25 -3.08 3.45
C ILE A 150 0.20 -1.98 3.50
N LEU A 151 -0.98 -2.26 2.96
CA LEU A 151 -2.04 -1.27 2.89
C LEU A 151 -2.58 -0.93 4.27
N GLN A 152 -2.80 -1.92 5.15
CA GLN A 152 -3.31 -1.68 6.49
C GLN A 152 -2.37 -0.78 7.29
N GLY A 153 -1.07 -1.05 7.27
CA GLY A 153 -0.09 -0.21 7.96
C GLY A 153 -0.11 1.24 7.47
N ALA A 154 -0.24 1.44 6.15
CA ALA A 154 -0.38 2.77 5.58
C ALA A 154 -1.69 3.46 5.99
N LEU A 155 -2.82 2.75 6.02
CA LEU A 155 -4.11 3.28 6.49
C LEU A 155 -4.03 3.71 7.96
N ASP A 156 -3.47 2.85 8.82
CA ASP A 156 -3.31 3.13 10.24
C ASP A 156 -2.44 4.38 10.46
N ARG A 157 -1.38 4.54 9.67
CA ARG A 157 -0.51 5.72 9.74
C ARG A 157 -1.22 6.98 9.24
N LEU A 158 -1.96 6.90 8.14
CA LEU A 158 -2.73 8.04 7.62
C LEU A 158 -3.79 8.50 8.63
N ALA A 159 -4.47 7.57 9.30
CA ALA A 159 -5.43 7.87 10.36
C ALA A 159 -4.77 8.60 11.54
N GLN A 160 -3.58 8.16 11.99
CA GLN A 160 -2.83 8.86 13.03
C GLN A 160 -2.44 10.28 12.62
N ILE A 161 -1.94 10.46 11.40
CA ILE A 161 -1.56 11.78 10.87
C ILE A 161 -2.79 12.70 10.81
N GLY A 162 -3.90 12.21 10.27
CA GLY A 162 -5.17 12.95 10.20
C GLY A 162 -5.66 13.40 11.58
N ALA A 163 -5.60 12.52 12.59
CA ALA A 163 -5.99 12.84 13.96
C ALA A 163 -5.09 13.91 14.60
N THR A 164 -3.77 13.87 14.35
CA THR A 164 -2.83 14.88 14.87
C THR A 164 -2.94 16.26 14.20
N SER A 165 -3.62 16.32 13.05
CA SER A 165 -3.82 17.56 12.28
C SER A 165 -5.03 18.38 12.77
N ASP A 166 -5.87 17.81 13.64
CA ASP A 166 -7.08 18.43 14.18
C ASP A 166 -6.97 18.58 15.71
N PRO A 167 -6.38 19.69 16.23
CA PRO A 167 -6.20 19.89 17.67
C PRO A 167 -7.51 20.25 18.42
N GLY A 168 -8.68 20.21 17.76
CA GLY A 168 -9.95 20.71 18.30
C GLY A 168 -10.97 19.66 18.78
N ALA A 169 -10.64 18.37 18.79
CA ALA A 169 -11.57 17.32 19.22
C ALA A 169 -11.26 16.83 20.64
N ASN A 170 -11.51 17.68 21.64
CA ASN A 170 -11.82 17.30 23.02
C ASN A 170 -12.59 18.43 23.72
#